data_AF-A0A843C231-F1
#
_entry.id   AF-A0A843C231-F1
#
_cell.length_a   1.000
_cell.length_b   1.000
_cell.length_c   1.000
_cell.angle_alpha   90.00
_cell.angle_beta   90.00
_cell.angle_gamma   90.00
#
_symmetry.space_group_name_H-M   'P 1'
#
loop_
_entity.id
_entity.type
_entity.pdbx_description
1 polymer ?
#
loop_
_entity_poly.entity_id
_entity_poly.type
_entity_poly.pdbx_seq_one_letter_code
_entity_poly.pdbx_strand_id
1 'polypeptide(L)'
;MLRRLGDIQGLAGVDYTTVDDPGNQELAVNQQHPYLGTGELCPINDPESGKHIRKAISHMVPRQVIVDEILDGLGYPGVTHWPKVSLGFDETLVPYEYSLELALEEMTLAGFDVTITTAVSGVGLIVFMSIIALAGASQVFFLKKRK
;
A
#
# COMPACT_ATOMS: atom_id res chain seq x y z
N MET A 1 11.62 -22.91 30.45
CA MET A 1 12.68 -23.94 30.40
C MET A 1 13.56 -23.62 29.20
N LEU A 2 14.72 -22.99 29.41
CA LEU A 2 15.61 -22.48 28.35
C LEU A 2 16.48 -23.62 27.79
N ARG A 3 16.35 -23.94 26.49
CA ARG A 3 17.36 -24.74 25.78
C ARG A 3 18.53 -23.83 25.40
N ARG A 4 19.75 -24.28 25.66
CA ARG A 4 20.98 -23.55 25.34
C ARG A 4 21.27 -23.68 23.84
N LEU A 5 21.69 -22.57 23.23
CA LEU A 5 22.05 -22.39 21.80
C LEU A 5 23.19 -23.29 21.29
N GLY A 6 23.71 -24.23 22.09
CA GLY A 6 24.84 -25.08 21.73
C GLY A 6 24.48 -26.38 20.99
N ASP A 7 23.19 -26.70 20.85
CA ASP A 7 22.76 -28.03 20.42
C ASP A 7 22.31 -28.12 18.94
N ILE A 8 22.53 -27.09 18.12
CA ILE A 8 22.18 -27.11 16.70
C ILE A 8 23.43 -27.48 15.88
N GLN A 9 23.63 -28.77 15.65
CA GLN A 9 24.66 -29.27 14.73
C GLN A 9 24.10 -29.37 13.30
N GLY A 10 24.65 -28.57 12.37
CA GLY A 10 24.50 -28.82 10.93
C GLY A 10 24.73 -27.60 10.02
N LEU A 11 25.89 -27.59 9.34
CA LEU A 11 26.24 -27.00 8.02
C LEU A 11 25.51 -25.77 7.42
N ALA A 12 26.31 -24.89 6.79
CA ALA A 12 25.94 -23.80 5.86
C ALA A 12 25.45 -22.47 6.48
N GLY A 13 26.08 -22.07 7.59
CA GLY A 13 26.80 -20.79 7.69
C GLY A 13 26.04 -19.47 7.90
N VAL A 14 24.78 -19.36 7.49
CA VAL A 14 23.92 -18.22 7.83
C VAL A 14 22.50 -18.73 8.06
N ASP A 15 22.14 -18.86 9.33
CA ASP A 15 20.76 -18.94 9.76
C ASP A 15 20.29 -17.52 10.05
N TYR A 16 19.34 -17.01 9.27
CA TYR A 16 18.68 -15.75 9.54
C TYR A 16 17.28 -16.09 10.07
N THR A 17 17.02 -15.72 11.31
CA THR A 17 15.65 -15.54 11.78
C THR A 17 15.35 -14.07 11.62
N THR A 18 14.27 -13.73 10.93
CA THR A 18 13.74 -12.36 10.96
C THR A 18 13.40 -12.05 12.41
N VAL A 19 14.24 -11.24 13.04
CA VAL A 19 13.94 -10.70 14.36
C VAL A 19 13.02 -9.53 14.12
N ASP A 20 11.75 -9.68 14.49
CA ASP A 20 10.75 -8.61 14.58
C ASP A 20 11.14 -7.69 15.77
N ASP A 21 12.32 -7.06 15.68
CA ASP A 21 12.87 -6.08 16.65
C ASP A 21 12.36 -4.68 16.24
N PRO A 22 12.05 -3.75 17.18
CA PRO A 22 11.00 -2.75 16.98
C PRO A 22 11.48 -1.56 16.15
N GLY A 23 11.51 -1.74 14.83
CA GLY A 23 11.33 -0.65 13.87
C GLY A 23 9.85 -0.57 13.50
N ASN A 24 9.04 0.11 14.32
CA ASN A 24 7.63 0.35 13.98
C ASN A 24 7.51 1.58 13.08
N GLN A 25 6.83 1.43 11.94
CA GLN A 25 6.33 2.59 11.21
C GLN A 25 4.91 2.88 11.68
N GLU A 26 4.76 3.99 12.41
CA GLU A 26 3.48 4.38 12.99
C GLU A 26 2.97 5.70 12.42
N LEU A 27 1.64 5.79 12.29
CA LEU A 27 0.94 7.03 12.02
C LEU A 27 0.01 7.31 13.21
N ALA A 28 0.44 8.21 14.09
CA ALA A 28 -0.43 8.70 15.16
C ALA A 28 -1.39 9.76 14.61
N VAL A 29 -2.67 9.62 14.95
CA VAL A 29 -3.72 10.55 14.52
C VAL A 29 -4.28 11.29 15.73
N ASN A 30 -4.42 12.61 15.61
CA ASN A 30 -5.07 13.43 16.62
C ASN A 30 -6.58 13.14 16.65
N GLN A 31 -7.06 12.53 17.73
CA GLN A 31 -8.49 12.22 17.92
C GLN A 31 -9.37 13.45 18.19
N GLN A 32 -8.78 14.63 18.39
CA GLN A 32 -9.51 15.91 18.44
C GLN A 32 -9.53 16.64 17.10
N HIS A 33 -8.94 16.06 16.05
CA HIS A 33 -8.96 16.69 14.73
C HIS A 33 -10.38 16.70 14.15
N PRO A 34 -10.87 17.82 13.59
CA PRO A 34 -12.25 17.95 13.13
C PRO A 34 -12.64 16.98 12.02
N TYR A 35 -11.68 16.51 11.21
CA TYR A 35 -11.93 15.50 10.18
C TYR A 35 -11.49 14.10 10.58
N LEU A 36 -10.39 13.96 11.34
CA LEU A 36 -9.76 12.65 11.57
C LEU A 36 -10.13 12.05 12.92
N GLY A 37 -10.79 12.83 13.77
CA GLY A 37 -11.14 12.49 15.14
C GLY A 37 -12.62 12.70 15.39
N THR A 38 -13.04 13.95 15.59
CA THR A 38 -14.41 14.31 15.97
C THR A 38 -15.42 14.25 14.83
N GLY A 39 -14.97 14.35 13.57
CA GLY A 39 -15.82 14.28 12.38
C GLY A 39 -16.74 15.49 12.16
N GLU A 40 -16.61 16.54 12.97
CA GLU A 40 -17.55 17.66 13.00
C GLU A 40 -17.53 18.53 11.73
N LEU A 41 -16.40 18.54 11.02
CA LEU A 41 -16.27 19.24 9.74
C LEU A 41 -16.47 18.33 8.53
N CYS A 42 -16.70 17.04 8.74
CA CYS A 42 -17.09 16.13 7.66
C CYS A 42 -18.51 16.48 7.17
N PRO A 43 -18.85 16.20 5.90
CA PRO A 43 -20.17 16.52 5.36
C PRO A 43 -21.35 15.93 6.13
N ILE A 44 -21.18 14.73 6.72
CA ILE A 44 -22.20 14.07 7.55
C ILE A 44 -22.21 14.62 8.99
N ASN A 45 -21.13 15.28 9.44
CA ASN A 45 -20.98 15.85 10.78
C ASN A 45 -21.29 14.82 11.89
N ASP A 46 -20.61 13.66 11.81
CA ASP A 46 -20.77 12.55 12.75
C ASP A 46 -19.39 12.00 13.16
N PRO A 47 -19.16 11.62 14.43
CA PRO A 47 -17.90 11.03 14.89
C PRO A 47 -17.44 9.80 14.10
N GLU A 48 -18.34 8.97 13.57
CA GLU A 48 -18.00 7.83 12.72
C GLU A 48 -17.38 8.28 11.39
N SER A 49 -17.65 9.51 10.92
CA SER A 49 -16.99 10.08 9.73
C SER A 49 -15.47 10.10 9.89
N GLY A 50 -14.97 10.41 11.09
CA GLY A 50 -13.54 10.39 11.38
C GLY A 50 -12.94 8.99 11.29
N LYS A 51 -13.68 7.97 11.71
CA LYS A 51 -13.27 6.56 11.56
C LYS A 51 -13.20 6.15 10.09
N HIS A 52 -14.19 6.50 9.30
CA HIS A 52 -14.21 6.24 7.86
C HIS A 52 -13.00 6.89 7.15
N ILE A 53 -12.67 8.14 7.48
CA ILE A 53 -11.48 8.79 6.90
C ILE A 53 -10.18 8.08 7.33
N ARG A 54 -10.05 7.66 8.59
CA ARG A 54 -8.85 6.91 9.04
C ARG A 54 -8.72 5.55 8.33
N LYS A 55 -9.83 4.87 8.04
CA LYS A 55 -9.83 3.65 7.23
C LYS A 55 -9.47 3.92 5.77
N ALA A 56 -10.00 5.00 5.18
CA ALA A 56 -9.64 5.41 3.84
C ALA A 56 -8.12 5.63 3.72
N ILE A 57 -7.52 6.36 4.67
CA ILE A 57 -6.07 6.51 4.77
C ILE A 57 -5.39 5.15 4.86
N SER A 58 -5.89 4.23 5.69
CA SER A 58 -5.32 2.89 5.85
C SER A 58 -5.32 2.07 4.55
N HIS A 59 -6.37 2.17 3.73
CA HIS A 59 -6.46 1.52 2.43
C HIS A 59 -5.57 2.18 1.36
N MET A 60 -5.19 3.45 1.53
CA MET A 60 -4.26 4.15 0.64
C MET A 60 -2.78 3.87 0.96
N VAL A 61 -2.45 3.21 2.08
CA VAL A 61 -1.06 2.90 2.44
C VAL A 61 -0.62 1.58 1.79
N PRO A 62 0.34 1.59 0.84
CA PRO A 62 0.81 0.38 0.17
C PRO A 62 1.83 -0.37 1.04
N ARG A 63 1.37 -0.98 2.13
CA ARG A 63 2.22 -1.61 3.16
C ARG A 63 3.23 -2.62 2.59
N GLN A 64 2.81 -3.44 1.61
CA GLN A 64 3.70 -4.42 1.01
C GLN A 64 4.82 -3.74 0.20
N VAL A 65 4.51 -2.70 -0.57
CA VAL A 65 5.51 -1.93 -1.32
C VAL A 65 6.52 -1.27 -0.37
N ILE A 66 6.06 -0.76 0.77
CA ILE A 66 6.95 -0.22 1.81
C ILE A 66 7.90 -1.31 2.32
N VAL A 67 7.38 -2.51 2.61
CA VAL A 67 8.20 -3.64 3.05
C VAL A 67 9.24 -3.99 1.97
N ASP A 68 8.81 -4.12 0.72
CA ASP A 68 9.66 -4.60 -0.37
C ASP A 68 10.73 -3.56 -0.76
N GLU A 69 10.36 -2.29 -0.88
CA GLU A 69 11.21 -1.25 -1.47
C GLU A 69 11.93 -0.36 -0.44
N ILE A 70 11.41 -0.23 0.78
CA ILE A 70 11.99 0.63 1.83
C ILE A 70 12.70 -0.21 2.89
N LEU A 71 12.13 -1.37 3.23
CA LEU A 71 12.68 -2.27 4.25
C LEU A 71 13.45 -3.45 3.64
N ASP A 72 13.71 -3.45 2.33
CA ASP A 72 14.40 -4.52 1.59
C ASP A 72 13.83 -5.93 1.86
N GLY A 73 12.50 -6.02 2.08
CA GLY A 73 11.80 -7.26 2.41
C GLY A 73 12.03 -7.76 3.84
N LEU A 74 12.73 -7.02 4.69
CA LEU A 74 13.06 -7.39 6.08
C LEU A 74 11.98 -6.99 7.10
N GLY A 75 10.78 -6.64 6.64
CA GLY A 75 9.65 -6.24 7.48
C GLY A 75 8.38 -7.05 7.20
N TYR A 76 7.35 -6.80 8.00
CA TYR A 76 6.01 -7.36 7.78
C TYR A 76 4.95 -6.24 7.76
N PRO A 77 3.88 -6.37 6.95
CA PRO A 77 2.76 -5.44 6.99
C PRO A 77 2.15 -5.37 8.40
N GLY A 78 2.24 -4.19 9.02
CA GLY A 78 1.72 -3.95 10.37
C GLY A 78 0.19 -3.95 10.43
N VAL A 79 -0.35 -4.63 11.43
CA VAL A 79 -1.80 -4.72 11.71
C VAL A 79 -2.18 -3.99 12.99
N THR A 80 -1.33 -4.06 14.01
CA THR A 80 -1.47 -3.36 15.28
C THR A 80 -0.14 -2.71 15.66
N HIS A 81 -0.14 -1.89 16.70
CA HIS A 81 1.08 -1.34 17.29
C HIS A 81 1.95 -2.38 18.02
N TRP A 82 1.45 -3.61 18.23
CA TRP A 82 2.21 -4.68 18.88
C TRP A 82 2.88 -5.57 17.84
N PRO A 83 4.19 -5.87 17.99
CA PRO A 83 4.84 -6.86 17.14
C PRO A 83 4.29 -8.26 17.46
N LYS A 84 4.35 -9.17 16.49
CA LYS A 84 3.78 -10.52 16.59
C LYS A 84 4.34 -11.33 17.77
N VAL A 85 5.57 -11.05 18.16
CA VAL A 85 6.25 -11.69 19.29
C VAL A 85 5.71 -11.27 20.67
N SER A 86 4.87 -10.23 20.72
CA SER A 86 4.33 -9.71 21.99
C SER A 86 3.24 -10.60 22.57
N LEU A 87 3.29 -10.78 23.90
CA LEU A 87 2.29 -11.53 24.67
C LEU A 87 0.94 -10.81 24.69
N GLY A 88 0.12 -11.03 23.67
CA GLY A 88 -1.17 -10.35 23.49
C GLY A 88 -1.46 -9.96 22.04
N PHE A 89 -0.56 -10.26 21.10
CA PHE A 89 -0.84 -10.12 19.68
C PHE A 89 -1.95 -11.09 19.27
N ASP A 90 -2.98 -10.58 18.60
CA ASP A 90 -4.05 -11.38 18.03
C ASP A 90 -3.71 -11.75 16.58
N GLU A 91 -3.36 -13.01 16.37
CA GLU A 91 -2.98 -13.56 15.06
C GLU A 91 -4.14 -13.62 14.06
N THR A 92 -5.38 -13.42 14.51
CA THR A 92 -6.55 -13.42 13.62
C THR A 92 -6.72 -12.09 12.87
N LEU A 93 -6.03 -11.03 13.32
CA LEU A 93 -6.11 -9.72 12.69
C LEU A 93 -5.33 -9.67 11.38
N VAL A 94 -5.94 -9.06 10.36
CA VAL A 94 -5.35 -8.87 9.04
C VAL A 94 -5.14 -7.38 8.74
N PRO A 95 -4.06 -7.00 8.03
CA PRO A 95 -3.83 -5.62 7.64
C PRO A 95 -4.91 -5.17 6.65
N TYR A 96 -5.27 -3.89 6.69
CA TYR A 96 -6.09 -3.29 5.65
C TYR A 96 -5.40 -3.42 4.29
N GLU A 97 -6.14 -3.93 3.31
CA GLU A 97 -5.63 -4.11 1.95
C GLU A 97 -5.40 -2.77 1.26
N TYR A 98 -4.38 -2.73 0.39
CA TYR A 98 -4.13 -1.55 -0.43
C TYR A 98 -5.13 -1.51 -1.60
N SER A 99 -6.14 -0.65 -1.48
CA SER A 99 -7.19 -0.48 -2.48
C SER A 99 -7.69 0.95 -2.50
N LEU A 100 -7.48 1.64 -3.63
CA LEU A 100 -8.02 2.99 -3.81
C LEU A 100 -9.54 2.99 -3.92
N GLU A 101 -10.15 1.89 -4.39
CA GLU A 101 -11.61 1.76 -4.48
C GLU A 101 -12.24 1.73 -3.09
N LEU A 102 -11.71 0.90 -2.18
CA LEU A 102 -12.18 0.87 -0.78
C LEU A 102 -11.90 2.18 -0.04
N ALA A 103 -10.79 2.84 -0.36
CA ALA A 103 -10.52 4.16 0.20
C ALA A 103 -11.58 5.18 -0.21
N LEU A 104 -12.02 5.17 -1.48
CA LEU A 104 -13.09 6.03 -1.96
C LEU A 104 -14.43 5.67 -1.33
N GLU A 105 -14.74 4.38 -1.22
CA GLU A 105 -15.96 3.92 -0.55
C GLU A 105 -16.03 4.47 0.88
N GLU A 106 -14.96 4.31 1.66
CA GLU A 106 -14.87 4.87 3.01
C GLU A 106 -14.97 6.42 3.01
N MET A 107 -14.41 7.12 2.03
CA MET A 107 -14.59 8.59 1.90
C MET A 107 -16.04 8.99 1.58
N THR A 108 -16.76 8.21 0.76
CA THR A 108 -18.18 8.43 0.49
C THR A 108 -19.05 8.15 1.70
N LEU A 109 -18.70 7.14 2.51
CA LEU A 109 -19.34 6.88 3.80
C LEU A 109 -19.10 8.00 4.82
N ALA A 110 -18.01 8.76 4.70
CA ALA A 110 -17.78 9.99 5.45
C ALA A 110 -18.51 11.22 4.85
N GLY A 111 -19.22 11.04 3.74
CA GLY A 111 -20.05 12.06 3.08
C GLY A 111 -19.36 12.87 1.99
N PHE A 112 -18.14 12.54 1.61
CA PHE A 112 -17.42 13.26 0.57
C PHE A 112 -17.79 12.75 -0.82
N ASP A 113 -18.05 13.67 -1.74
CA ASP A 113 -18.14 13.38 -3.16
C ASP A 113 -16.75 13.49 -3.80
N VAL A 114 -16.12 12.34 -4.05
CA VAL A 114 -14.75 12.27 -4.56
C VAL A 114 -14.78 11.93 -6.05
N THR A 115 -14.62 12.94 -6.90
CA THR A 115 -14.44 12.74 -8.34
C THR A 115 -12.96 12.54 -8.66
N ILE A 116 -12.56 11.32 -9.05
CA ILE A 116 -11.20 11.08 -9.55
C ILE A 116 -11.07 11.68 -10.94
N THR A 117 -10.22 12.70 -11.07
CA THR A 117 -9.82 13.22 -12.38
C THR A 117 -8.48 12.60 -12.76
N THR A 118 -8.49 11.58 -13.62
CA THR A 118 -7.25 11.05 -14.20
C THR A 118 -6.79 11.97 -15.33
N ALA A 119 -5.80 12.82 -15.03
CA ALA A 119 -5.11 13.58 -16.06
C ALA A 119 -4.24 12.63 -16.90
N VAL A 120 -4.73 12.20 -18.06
CA VAL A 120 -3.90 11.49 -19.04
C VAL A 120 -2.96 12.53 -19.63
N SER A 121 -1.71 12.56 -19.17
CA SER A 121 -0.70 13.40 -19.81
C SER A 121 -0.51 12.95 -21.27
N GLY A 122 -0.46 13.90 -22.21
CA GLY A 122 -0.46 13.66 -23.66
C GLY A 122 0.69 12.80 -24.20
N VAL A 123 1.62 12.37 -23.35
CA VAL A 123 2.76 11.50 -23.68
C VAL A 123 2.27 10.14 -24.20
N GLY A 124 1.20 9.57 -23.62
CA GLY A 124 0.67 8.27 -24.05
C GLY A 124 0.18 8.26 -25.50
N LEU A 125 -0.47 9.36 -25.93
CA LEU A 125 -0.93 9.56 -27.31
C LEU A 125 0.23 9.72 -28.29
N ILE A 126 1.27 10.46 -27.91
CA ILE A 126 2.46 10.66 -28.76
C ILE A 126 3.20 9.34 -28.97
N VAL A 127 3.38 8.55 -27.91
CA VAL A 127 4.03 7.23 -27.99
C VAL A 127 3.21 6.30 -28.88
N PHE A 128 1.90 6.20 -28.67
CA PHE A 128 1.03 5.35 -29.49
C PHE A 128 1.06 5.72 -30.99
N MET A 129 1.01 7.02 -31.32
CA MET A 129 1.09 7.49 -32.71
C MET A 129 2.47 7.23 -33.34
N SER A 130 3.55 7.33 -32.56
CA SER A 130 4.90 7.04 -33.05
C SER A 130 5.08 5.56 -33.42
N ILE A 131 4.48 4.64 -32.66
CA ILE A 131 4.51 3.19 -32.95
C ILE A 131 3.73 2.87 -34.23
N ILE A 132 2.55 3.48 -34.43
CA ILE A 132 1.76 3.29 -35.66
C ILE A 132 2.52 3.83 -36.89
N ALA A 133 3.14 5.00 -36.78
CA ALA A 133 3.92 5.59 -37.88
C ALA A 133 5.11 4.71 -38.28
N LEU A 134 5.84 4.15 -37.31
CA LEU A 134 6.93 3.20 -37.56
C LEU A 134 6.43 1.90 -38.20
N ALA A 135 5.34 1.33 -37.69
CA ALA A 135 4.73 0.12 -38.25
C ALA A 135 4.28 0.34 -39.70
N GLY A 136 3.59 1.46 -39.99
CA GLY A 136 3.16 1.83 -41.33
C GLY A 136 4.33 2.03 -42.31
N ALA A 137 5.40 2.72 -41.88
CA ALA A 137 6.59 2.91 -42.70
C ALA A 137 7.28 1.57 -43.04
N SER A 138 7.35 0.64 -42.08
CA SER A 138 7.93 -0.69 -42.32
C SER A 138 7.12 -1.49 -43.35
N GLN A 139 5.79 -1.48 -43.25
CA GLN A 139 4.89 -2.18 -44.18
C GLN A 139 5.06 -1.65 -45.61
N VAL A 140 5.13 -0.32 -45.78
CA VAL A 140 5.34 0.32 -47.08
C VAL A 140 6.72 -0.01 -47.66
N PHE A 141 7.76 -0.03 -46.82
CA PHE A 141 9.11 -0.40 -47.26
C PHE A 141 9.19 -1.87 -47.73
N PHE A 142 8.57 -2.79 -46.98
CA PHE A 142 8.49 -4.20 -47.37
C PHE A 142 7.67 -4.43 -48.65
N LEU A 143 6.57 -3.68 -48.85
CA LEU A 143 5.77 -3.74 -50.08
C LEU A 143 6.51 -3.16 -51.29
N LYS A 144 7.30 -2.10 -51.10
CA LYS A 144 8.09 -1.48 -52.19
C LYS A 144 9.31 -2.32 -52.60
N LYS A 145 9.89 -3.08 -51.67
CA LYS A 145 11.03 -3.99 -51.95
C LYS A 145 10.61 -5.31 -52.62
N ARG A 146 9.29 -5.59 -52.69
CA ARG A 146 8.69 -6.80 -53.28
C ARG A 146 8.27 -6.63 -54.75
N LYS A 147 8.38 -5.41 -55.31
CA LYS A 147 8.28 -5.12 -56.75
C LYS A 147 9.68 -4.95 -57.32
#